data_AF-A0A7Z8RP82-F1
#
_entry.id   AF-A0A7Z8RP82-F1
#
_cell.length_a   1.000
_cell.length_b   1.000
_cell.length_c   1.000
_cell.angle_alpha   90.00
_cell.angle_beta   90.00
_cell.angle_gamma   90.00
#
_symmetry.space_group_name_H-M   'P 1'
#
loop_
_entity.id
_entity.type
_entity.pdbx_description
1 polymer ?
#
loop_
_entity_poly.entity_id
_entity_poly.type
_entity_poly.pdbx_seq_one_letter_code
_entity_poly.pdbx_strand_id
1 'polypeptide(L)'
;MRQIKFLFVLIILILGACSNDKWFTLKGESENWMGTYQGYTYDENNEASELTLIYKGDPSEIKGNIEYKYETDGSRKGDGHVPLDQNSIKTKIICGGCTITNKNDVIKITMSWNDKTETFKLQSKK
;
A
#
# COMPACT_ATOMS: atom_id res chain seq x y z
N MET A 1 -22.56 -10.98 -50.79
CA MET A 1 -21.68 -11.40 -49.68
C MET A 1 -20.55 -10.39 -49.47
N ARG A 2 -20.85 -9.15 -49.06
CA ARG A 2 -19.82 -8.08 -48.90
C ARG A 2 -20.23 -7.08 -47.81
N GLN A 3 -20.89 -7.54 -46.74
CA GLN A 3 -21.30 -6.70 -45.60
C GLN A 3 -21.08 -7.38 -44.24
N ILE A 4 -20.77 -8.69 -44.21
CA ILE A 4 -20.53 -9.45 -42.96
C ILE A 4 -19.13 -9.22 -42.38
N LYS A 5 -18.16 -8.79 -43.20
CA LYS A 5 -16.76 -8.60 -42.75
C LYS A 5 -16.55 -7.38 -41.85
N PHE A 6 -17.46 -6.39 -41.89
CA PHE A 6 -17.35 -5.19 -41.05
C PHE A 6 -17.87 -5.43 -39.62
N LEU A 7 -18.78 -6.40 -39.42
CA LEU A 7 -19.37 -6.67 -38.12
C LEU A 7 -18.34 -7.30 -37.15
N PHE A 8 -17.43 -8.15 -37.65
CA PHE A 8 -16.42 -8.83 -36.84
C PHE A 8 -15.33 -7.90 -36.29
N VAL A 9 -15.05 -6.77 -36.95
CA VAL A 9 -14.02 -5.80 -36.51
C VAL A 9 -14.51 -4.96 -35.33
N LEU A 10 -15.82 -4.67 -35.26
CA LEU A 10 -16.41 -3.86 -34.18
C LEU A 10 -16.46 -4.62 -32.84
N ILE A 11 -16.53 -5.95 -32.87
CA ILE A 11 -16.63 -6.82 -31.69
C ILE A 11 -15.28 -6.92 -30.94
N ILE A 12 -14.15 -6.75 -31.63
CA ILE A 12 -12.81 -6.82 -31.03
C ILE A 12 -12.48 -5.53 -30.25
N LEU A 13 -13.13 -4.40 -30.56
CA LEU A 13 -12.90 -3.09 -29.93
C LEU A 13 -13.55 -2.93 -28.55
N ILE A 14 -14.50 -3.79 -28.16
CA ILE A 14 -15.24 -3.70 -26.89
C ILE A 14 -14.69 -4.62 -25.78
N LEU A 15 -13.67 -5.43 -26.05
CA LEU A 15 -13.12 -6.40 -25.10
C LEU A 15 -12.02 -5.84 -24.18
N GLY A 16 -11.71 -4.54 -24.28
CA GLY A 16 -10.81 -3.83 -23.37
C GLY A 16 -11.49 -3.44 -22.05
N ALA A 17 -12.24 -4.34 -21.40
CA ALA A 17 -12.68 -4.13 -20.03
C ALA A 17 -11.45 -4.32 -19.12
N CYS A 18 -10.73 -3.23 -18.86
CA CYS A 18 -9.66 -3.19 -17.88
C CYS A 18 -10.17 -3.79 -16.55
N SER A 19 -9.42 -4.74 -15.98
CA SER A 19 -9.66 -5.22 -14.63
C SER A 19 -9.46 -4.05 -13.68
N ASN A 20 -10.54 -3.43 -13.23
CA ASN A 20 -10.51 -2.53 -12.09
C ASN A 20 -10.35 -3.39 -10.84
N ASP A 21 -9.13 -3.89 -10.63
CA ASP A 21 -8.75 -4.57 -9.40
C ASP A 21 -8.89 -3.56 -8.27
N LYS A 22 -10.03 -3.60 -7.59
CA LYS A 22 -10.31 -2.70 -6.48
C LYS A 22 -9.36 -2.96 -5.32
N TRP A 23 -8.88 -4.20 -5.18
CA TRP A 23 -7.92 -4.61 -4.17
C TRP A 23 -6.50 -4.61 -4.72
N PHE A 24 -5.56 -4.13 -3.91
CA PHE A 24 -4.13 -4.24 -4.20
C PHE A 24 -3.34 -4.45 -2.91
N THR A 25 -2.10 -4.91 -3.06
CA THR A 25 -1.19 -5.11 -1.93
C THR A 25 0.21 -4.69 -2.33
N LEU A 26 0.80 -3.79 -1.53
CA LEU A 26 2.20 -3.38 -1.65
C LEU A 26 2.98 -3.99 -0.49
N LYS A 27 4.19 -4.48 -0.77
CA LYS A 27 5.05 -5.12 0.24
C LYS A 27 6.47 -4.60 0.13
N GLY A 28 7.20 -4.67 1.23
CA GLY A 28 8.59 -4.28 1.31
C GLY A 28 9.15 -4.58 2.68
N GLU A 29 10.47 -4.47 2.81
CA GLU A 29 11.16 -4.75 4.05
C GLU A 29 12.49 -3.99 4.11
N SER A 30 12.97 -3.80 5.33
CA SER A 30 14.34 -3.41 5.68
C SER A 30 14.99 -4.54 6.49
N GLU A 31 16.11 -4.26 7.16
CA GLU A 31 16.82 -5.23 7.97
C GLU A 31 15.93 -5.78 9.10
N ASN A 32 15.26 -4.90 9.86
CA ASN A 32 14.51 -5.30 11.05
C ASN A 32 12.99 -5.22 10.88
N TRP A 33 12.48 -4.68 9.77
CA TRP A 33 11.04 -4.47 9.56
C TRP A 33 10.55 -5.07 8.25
N MET A 34 9.31 -5.57 8.29
CA MET A 34 8.52 -5.91 7.11
C MET A 34 7.25 -5.06 7.11
N GLY A 35 6.88 -4.54 5.95
CA GLY A 35 5.67 -3.75 5.77
C GLY A 35 4.75 -4.36 4.71
N THR A 36 3.45 -4.24 4.95
CA THR A 36 2.40 -4.55 4.00
C THR A 36 1.36 -3.44 4.02
N TYR A 37 0.99 -2.93 2.84
CA TYR A 37 -0.12 -2.01 2.66
C TYR A 37 -1.18 -2.70 1.81
N GLN A 38 -2.36 -2.91 2.38
CA GLN A 38 -3.50 -3.50 1.68
C GLN A 38 -4.52 -2.41 1.44
N GLY A 39 -4.83 -2.12 0.17
CA GLY A 39 -5.76 -1.07 -0.20
C GLY A 39 -6.95 -1.61 -0.97
N TYR A 40 -8.10 -0.97 -0.75
CA TYR A 40 -9.32 -1.14 -1.49
C TYR A 40 -9.80 0.22 -2.02
N THR A 41 -9.87 0.35 -3.33
CA THR A 41 -10.37 1.54 -4.04
C THR A 41 -11.86 1.36 -4.33
N TYR A 42 -12.69 2.22 -3.76
CA TYR A 42 -14.13 2.23 -4.03
C TYR A 42 -14.42 2.88 -5.39
N ASP A 43 -13.75 4.01 -5.63
CA ASP A 43 -13.74 4.80 -6.85
C ASP A 43 -12.41 5.59 -6.96
N GLU A 44 -12.36 6.57 -7.85
CA GLU A 44 -11.19 7.39 -8.13
C GLU A 44 -10.70 8.26 -6.96
N ASN A 45 -11.54 8.54 -5.96
CA ASN A 45 -11.23 9.45 -4.85
C ASN A 45 -11.48 8.85 -3.46
N ASN A 46 -11.95 7.60 -3.38
CA ASN A 46 -12.30 6.93 -2.14
C ASN A 46 -11.54 5.62 -1.96
N GLU A 47 -10.84 5.48 -0.83
CA GLU A 47 -10.01 4.33 -0.49
C GLU A 47 -10.16 3.96 0.99
N ALA A 48 -10.21 2.65 1.26
CA ALA A 48 -9.92 2.10 2.58
C ALA A 48 -8.67 1.22 2.52
N SER A 49 -7.77 1.39 3.47
CA SER A 49 -6.52 0.66 3.51
C SER A 49 -6.06 0.35 4.93
N GLU A 50 -5.17 -0.63 5.02
CA GLU A 50 -4.50 -1.01 6.25
C GLU A 50 -2.98 -1.11 6.00
N LEU A 51 -2.22 -0.34 6.75
CA LEU A 51 -0.77 -0.47 6.85
C LEU A 51 -0.45 -1.40 8.03
N THR A 52 0.29 -2.46 7.76
CA THR A 52 0.82 -3.39 8.77
C THR A 52 2.35 -3.35 8.72
N LEU A 53 2.98 -3.08 9.86
CA LEU A 53 4.42 -3.06 10.05
C LEU A 53 4.78 -4.12 11.09
N ILE A 54 5.71 -5.01 10.77
CA ILE A 54 6.07 -6.17 11.61
C ILE A 54 7.57 -6.10 11.89
N TYR A 55 7.95 -6.11 13.17
CA TYR A 55 9.33 -6.26 13.61
C TYR A 55 9.77 -7.71 13.43
N LYS A 56 10.95 -7.91 12.85
CA LYS A 56 11.52 -9.24 12.55
C LYS A 56 12.26 -9.86 13.72
N GLY A 57 12.72 -9.03 14.67
CA GLY A 57 13.41 -9.47 15.89
C GLY A 57 12.45 -9.77 17.04
N ASP A 58 13.03 -9.95 18.23
CA ASP A 58 12.26 -10.11 19.46
C ASP A 58 11.72 -8.74 19.93
N PRO A 59 10.39 -8.55 20.06
CA PRO A 59 9.80 -7.29 20.51
C PRO A 59 10.30 -6.81 21.88
N SER A 60 10.75 -7.72 22.74
CA SER A 60 11.31 -7.38 24.06
C SER A 60 12.63 -6.61 23.99
N GLU A 61 13.32 -6.62 22.83
CA GLU A 61 14.51 -5.83 22.58
C GLU A 61 14.22 -4.33 22.40
N ILE A 62 12.96 -3.97 22.13
CA ILE A 62 12.55 -2.58 21.92
C ILE A 62 12.29 -1.91 23.25
N LYS A 63 13.03 -0.82 23.49
CA LYS A 63 12.94 0.00 24.70
C LYS A 63 12.07 1.21 24.40
N GLY A 64 10.87 1.21 24.95
CA GLY A 64 9.92 2.31 24.82
C GLY A 64 9.13 2.24 23.51
N ASN A 65 8.80 3.42 22.99
CA ASN A 65 7.91 3.54 21.85
C ASN A 65 8.66 3.57 20.51
N ILE A 66 7.92 3.20 19.48
CA ILE A 66 8.33 3.19 18.08
C ILE A 66 7.64 4.34 17.38
N GLU A 67 8.40 5.10 16.64
CA GLU A 67 7.88 6.10 15.70
C GLU A 67 7.89 5.49 14.29
N TYR A 68 6.78 5.62 13.57
CA TYR A 68 6.71 5.26 12.16
C TYR A 68 6.16 6.42 11.34
N LYS A 69 6.61 6.54 10.09
CA LYS A 69 6.10 7.48 9.09
C LYS A 69 5.88 6.75 7.77
N TYR A 70 4.82 7.11 7.06
CA TYR A 70 4.59 6.67 5.69
C TYR A 70 4.34 7.87 4.77
N GLU A 71 4.86 7.79 3.55
CA GLU A 71 4.70 8.79 2.50
C GLU A 71 4.39 8.05 1.19
N THR A 72 3.32 8.43 0.50
CA THR A 72 2.95 7.89 -0.82
C THR A 72 3.32 8.87 -1.92
N ASP A 73 3.56 8.37 -3.13
CA ASP A 73 3.79 9.21 -4.32
C ASP A 73 2.63 10.19 -4.59
N GLY A 74 1.41 9.81 -4.20
CA GLY A 74 0.19 10.62 -4.24
C GLY A 74 0.09 11.73 -3.18
N SER A 75 1.20 12.12 -2.54
CA SER A 75 1.28 13.16 -1.49
C SER A 75 0.56 12.83 -0.17
N ARG A 76 0.08 11.59 0.03
CA ARG A 76 -0.47 11.17 1.31
C ARG A 76 0.67 10.87 2.28
N LYS A 77 0.54 11.37 3.50
CA LYS A 77 1.49 11.12 4.58
C LYS A 77 0.76 10.85 5.89
N GLY A 78 1.40 10.08 6.75
CA GLY A 78 0.96 9.91 8.12
C GLY A 78 2.06 9.32 8.98
N ASP A 79 1.86 9.39 10.27
CA ASP A 79 2.82 8.97 11.27
C ASP A 79 2.12 8.44 12.52
N GLY A 80 2.90 7.79 13.38
CA GLY A 80 2.43 7.38 14.69
C GLY A 80 3.57 7.07 15.63
N HIS A 81 3.26 7.13 16.91
CA HIS A 81 4.19 6.90 18.01
C HIS A 81 3.52 5.95 18.99
N VAL A 82 3.94 4.68 19.02
CA VAL A 82 3.22 3.61 19.72
C VAL A 82 4.18 2.63 20.40
N PRO A 83 3.80 1.99 21.52
CA PRO A 83 4.53 0.84 22.04
C PRO A 83 4.39 -0.37 21.11
N LEU A 84 5.32 -1.33 21.18
CA LEU A 84 5.25 -2.58 20.45
C LEU A 84 4.84 -3.74 21.37
N ASP A 85 3.54 -3.98 21.49
CA ASP A 85 3.02 -4.96 22.45
C ASP A 85 3.25 -6.42 22.02
N GLN A 86 3.19 -6.72 20.71
CA GLN A 86 3.22 -8.10 20.21
C GLN A 86 4.29 -8.39 19.16
N ASN A 87 4.50 -7.47 18.21
CA ASN A 87 5.53 -7.44 17.14
C ASN A 87 5.05 -6.60 15.95
N SER A 88 3.78 -6.19 15.94
CA SER A 88 3.19 -5.51 14.79
C SER A 88 2.47 -4.23 15.17
N ILE A 89 2.49 -3.28 14.24
CA ILE A 89 1.76 -2.03 14.26
C ILE A 89 0.76 -2.11 13.10
N LYS A 90 -0.51 -1.80 13.38
CA LYS A 90 -1.57 -1.79 12.38
C LYS A 90 -2.29 -0.46 12.39
N THR A 91 -2.38 0.16 11.21
CA THR A 91 -2.98 1.47 11.02
C THR A 91 -4.01 1.40 9.91
N LYS A 92 -5.28 1.63 10.27
CA LYS A 92 -6.36 1.78 9.29
C LYS A 92 -6.37 3.20 8.75
N ILE A 93 -6.47 3.31 7.44
CA ILE A 93 -6.47 4.57 6.70
C ILE A 93 -7.76 4.59 5.89
N ILE A 94 -8.61 5.59 6.13
CA ILE A 94 -9.83 5.82 5.36
C ILE A 94 -9.70 7.19 4.73
N CYS A 95 -9.93 7.25 3.43
CA CYS A 95 -9.73 8.47 2.66
C CYS A 95 -10.89 8.65 1.68
N GLY A 96 -11.56 9.80 1.74
CA GLY A 96 -12.61 10.15 0.80
C GLY A 96 -12.42 11.57 0.27
N GLY A 97 -12.51 11.74 -1.04
CA GLY A 97 -12.22 13.01 -1.71
C GLY A 97 -10.72 13.33 -1.79
N CYS A 98 -9.86 12.31 -1.82
CA CYS A 98 -8.41 12.47 -1.80
C CYS A 98 -7.74 11.69 -2.94
N THR A 99 -6.47 11.99 -3.19
CA THR A 99 -5.65 11.13 -4.05
C THR A 99 -5.53 9.75 -3.41
N ILE A 100 -6.01 8.73 -4.14
CA ILE A 100 -5.94 7.34 -3.73
C ILE A 100 -4.58 6.74 -4.04
N THR A 101 -4.17 5.75 -3.24
CA THR A 101 -3.02 4.90 -3.55
C THR A 101 -3.46 3.80 -4.52
N ASN A 102 -2.61 3.43 -5.48
CA ASN A 102 -2.85 2.34 -6.42
C ASN A 102 -1.71 1.30 -6.42
N LYS A 103 -1.90 0.20 -7.16
CA LYS A 103 -0.96 -0.92 -7.22
C LYS A 103 0.44 -0.60 -7.77
N ASN A 104 0.58 0.50 -8.51
CA ASN A 104 1.84 0.93 -9.11
C ASN A 104 2.58 1.96 -8.26
N ASP A 105 1.95 2.46 -7.20
CA ASP A 105 2.57 3.47 -6.34
C ASP A 105 3.65 2.85 -5.45
N VAL A 106 4.57 3.71 -5.04
CA VAL A 106 5.55 3.40 -4.00
C VAL A 106 5.14 4.10 -2.70
N ILE A 107 5.21 3.37 -1.60
CA ILE A 107 5.06 3.93 -0.25
C ILE A 107 6.40 3.84 0.45
N LYS A 108 6.96 4.99 0.81
CA LYS A 108 8.17 5.08 1.64
C LYS A 108 7.76 4.95 3.10
N ILE A 109 8.38 4.01 3.82
CA ILE A 109 8.21 3.81 5.26
C ILE A 109 9.51 4.21 5.96
N THR A 110 9.39 4.96 7.05
CA THR A 110 10.50 5.27 7.97
C THR A 110 10.12 4.76 9.37
N MET A 111 11.00 3.96 9.97
CA MET A 111 10.84 3.41 11.32
C MET A 111 11.95 3.95 12.21
N SER A 112 11.62 4.39 13.43
CA SER A 112 12.59 4.83 14.44
C SER A 112 12.30 4.19 15.81
N TRP A 113 13.31 3.55 16.41
CA TRP A 113 13.24 2.89 17.73
C TRP A 113 14.66 2.67 18.25
N ASN A 114 14.89 2.64 19.57
CA ASN A 114 16.21 2.36 20.16
C ASN A 114 17.39 3.15 19.53
N ASP A 115 17.20 4.43 19.20
CA ASP A 115 18.17 5.26 18.48
C ASP A 115 18.58 4.75 17.08
N LYS A 116 17.85 3.76 16.54
CA LYS A 116 17.95 3.26 15.17
C LYS A 116 16.90 3.91 14.29
N THR A 117 17.24 4.08 13.02
CA THR A 117 16.30 4.49 11.98
C THR A 117 16.49 3.63 10.74
N GLU A 118 15.38 3.10 10.21
CA GLU A 118 15.36 2.35 8.95
C GLU A 118 14.37 2.98 7.97
N THR A 119 14.67 2.92 6.68
CA THR A 119 13.79 3.37 5.62
C THR A 119 13.70 2.30 4.54
N PHE A 120 12.48 1.99 4.09
CA PHE A 120 12.23 1.03 3.02
C PHE A 120 11.00 1.41 2.20
N LYS A 121 10.82 0.71 1.07
CA LYS A 121 9.76 0.98 0.10
C LYS A 121 8.79 -0.18 0.03
N LEU A 122 7.49 0.09 0.11
CA LEU A 122 6.44 -0.84 -0.25
C LEU A 122 6.06 -0.60 -1.71
N GLN A 123 6.04 -1.67 -2.50
CA GLN A 123 5.62 -1.64 -3.90
C GLN A 123 5.05 -3.00 -4.29
N SER A 124 4.36 -3.09 -5.42
CA SER A 124 3.91 -4.39 -5.93
C SER A 124 5.12 -5.26 -6.28
N LYS A 125 5.06 -6.55 -5.93
CA LYS A 125 6.05 -7.50 -6.44
C LYS A 125 5.84 -7.65 -7.94
N LYS A 126 6.88 -7.39 -8.73
CA LYS A 126 6.92 -7.73 -10.15
C LYS A 126 6.88 -9.24 -10.34
#